data_AF-A0A9W4T5L4-F1
#
_entry.id   AF-A0A9W4T5L4-F1
#
_cell.length_a   1.000
_cell.length_b   1.000
_cell.length_c   1.000
_cell.angle_alpha   90.00
_cell.angle_beta   90.00
_cell.angle_gamma   90.00
#
_symmetry.space_group_name_H-M   'P 1'
#
loop_
_entity.id
_entity.type
_entity.pdbx_description
1 polymer ?
#
loop_
_entity_poly.entity_id
_entity_poly.type
_entity_poly.pdbx_seq_one_letter_code
_entity_poly.pdbx_strand_id
1 'polypeptide(L)'
;NEEKNNQKPEKQFRDGREDFKDSPYPSDKNSPKKEKVEVKEKLKKLNQAKISNDKKELVNALKETQNTTQNSSDEDLKKQKEQIENRLGQVDQEKLRRIIKEELTELNNSQLKPEKVKNIHTEVLNKAGVITLEKLIAEVQQTIKLNNQKSIKSKVKKLKIFVENTANEYAQNAYQQKKE
;
A
#
# COMPACT_ATOMS: atom_id res chain seq x y z
N ASN A 1 4.88 -59.08 54.78
CA ASN A 1 4.53 -60.24 53.93
C ASN A 1 4.64 -59.76 52.48
N GLU A 2 5.84 -59.79 51.88
CA GLU A 2 6.42 -60.97 51.17
C GLU A 2 5.59 -61.26 49.91
N GLU A 3 6.09 -61.26 48.65
CA GLU A 3 7.37 -61.65 48.05
C GLU A 3 7.57 -60.94 46.69
N LYS A 4 8.77 -60.39 46.40
CA LYS A 4 9.79 -60.89 45.45
C LYS A 4 9.31 -61.27 44.05
N ASN A 5 9.82 -60.60 43.00
CA ASN A 5 10.94 -61.18 42.22
C ASN A 5 11.53 -60.21 41.18
N ASN A 6 12.84 -59.97 41.30
CA ASN A 6 13.72 -59.52 40.23
C ASN A 6 14.05 -60.72 39.34
N GLN A 7 13.95 -60.61 38.01
CA GLN A 7 14.86 -61.31 37.12
C GLN A 7 14.86 -60.71 35.70
N LYS A 8 16.04 -60.19 35.35
CA LYS A 8 16.46 -59.85 33.99
C LYS A 8 17.09 -61.11 33.37
N PRO A 9 16.82 -61.40 32.10
CA PRO A 9 17.85 -61.96 31.23
C PRO A 9 17.98 -61.09 29.98
N GLU A 10 19.14 -60.52 29.68
CA GLU A 10 20.29 -61.11 29.01
C GLU A 10 20.13 -61.17 27.49
N LYS A 11 21.18 -60.69 26.82
CA LYS A 11 21.24 -60.27 25.43
C LYS A 11 21.16 -61.47 24.49
N GLN A 12 20.45 -61.31 23.37
CA GLN A 12 20.75 -62.07 22.15
C GLN A 12 21.14 -61.08 21.05
N PHE A 13 22.44 -61.08 20.74
CA PHE A 13 22.97 -60.59 19.48
C PHE A 13 22.49 -61.53 18.36
N ARG A 14 21.91 -60.98 17.31
CA ARG A 14 21.89 -61.62 15.99
C ARG A 14 22.45 -60.63 14.98
N ASP A 15 23.62 -60.99 14.47
CA ASP A 15 24.18 -60.45 13.24
C ASP A 15 23.22 -60.72 12.07
N GLY A 16 23.02 -59.70 11.24
CA GLY A 16 22.26 -59.78 9.99
C GLY A 16 22.45 -58.49 9.21
N ARG A 17 23.51 -58.46 8.39
CA ARG A 17 23.83 -57.36 7.47
C ARG A 17 22.80 -57.23 6.35
N GLU A 18 22.74 -56.00 5.83
CA GLU A 18 22.44 -55.61 4.44
C GLU A 18 20.98 -55.70 3.98
N ASP A 19 20.28 -54.55 3.93
CA ASP A 19 20.08 -53.82 2.67
C ASP A 19 19.20 -52.57 2.87
N PHE A 20 19.83 -51.40 2.75
CA PHE A 20 19.17 -50.12 2.52
C PHE A 20 18.56 -50.12 1.11
N LYS A 21 17.23 -50.09 1.01
CA LYS A 21 16.54 -49.65 -0.22
C LYS A 21 15.42 -48.67 0.13
N ASP A 22 15.76 -47.40 -0.03
CA ASP A 22 14.95 -46.31 -0.57
C ASP A 22 13.44 -46.50 -0.51
N SER A 23 12.84 -46.06 0.60
CA SER A 23 11.42 -45.70 0.63
C SER A 23 11.26 -44.29 0.02
N PRO A 24 10.57 -44.12 -1.12
CA PRO A 24 10.41 -42.82 -1.75
C PRO A 24 9.27 -42.09 -1.04
N TYR A 25 9.58 -41.43 0.07
CA TYR A 25 8.76 -40.30 0.50
C TYR A 25 8.99 -39.15 -0.50
N PRO A 26 7.95 -38.61 -1.16
CA PRO A 26 8.09 -37.37 -1.89
C PRO A 26 8.32 -36.25 -0.87
N SER A 27 9.59 -35.97 -0.59
CA SER A 27 9.99 -34.75 0.09
C SER A 27 9.72 -33.61 -0.88
N ASP A 28 8.55 -32.98 -0.75
CA ASP A 28 8.20 -31.76 -1.46
C ASP A 28 9.16 -30.64 -1.02
N LYS A 29 10.27 -30.53 -1.76
CA LYS A 29 11.27 -29.47 -1.63
C LYS A 29 10.72 -28.16 -2.20
N ASN A 30 9.66 -27.61 -1.62
CA ASN A 30 9.37 -26.18 -1.81
C ASN A 30 10.37 -25.38 -0.97
N SER A 31 11.43 -24.97 -1.66
CA SER A 31 12.67 -24.44 -1.12
C SER A 31 12.52 -23.00 -0.60
N PRO A 32 13.04 -22.65 0.61
CA PRO A 32 13.12 -21.28 1.15
C PRO A 32 13.92 -20.28 0.29
N LYS A 33 14.58 -20.75 -0.77
CA LYS A 33 15.41 -19.94 -1.67
C LYS A 33 14.60 -19.10 -2.65
N LYS A 34 13.45 -19.58 -3.15
CA LYS A 34 12.65 -18.84 -4.16
C LYS A 34 12.02 -17.58 -3.57
N GLU A 35 11.45 -17.70 -2.37
CA GLU A 35 10.82 -16.60 -1.64
C GLU A 35 11.82 -15.48 -1.31
N LYS A 36 13.05 -15.83 -0.88
CA LYS A 36 14.11 -14.83 -0.61
C LYS A 36 14.58 -14.08 -1.85
N VAL A 37 14.55 -14.71 -3.03
CA VAL A 37 14.93 -14.05 -4.29
C VAL A 37 13.82 -13.10 -4.74
N GLU A 38 12.57 -13.54 -4.66
CA GLU A 38 11.41 -12.72 -5.02
C GLU A 38 11.29 -11.47 -4.13
N VAL A 39 11.45 -11.62 -2.81
CA VAL A 39 11.44 -10.48 -1.87
C VAL A 39 12.53 -9.45 -2.20
N LYS A 40 13.76 -9.89 -2.53
CA LYS A 40 14.85 -8.98 -2.90
C LYS A 40 14.59 -8.22 -4.19
N GLU A 41 14.02 -8.87 -5.21
CA GLU A 41 13.68 -8.20 -6.47
C GLU A 41 12.58 -7.15 -6.29
N LYS A 42 11.53 -7.49 -5.52
CA LYS A 42 10.45 -6.54 -5.20
C LYS A 42 10.98 -5.37 -4.36
N LEU A 43 11.86 -5.62 -3.40
CA LEU A 43 12.51 -4.57 -2.61
C LEU A 43 13.33 -3.62 -3.51
N LYS A 44 14.07 -4.15 -4.48
CA LYS A 44 14.82 -3.33 -5.44
C LYS A 44 13.90 -2.45 -6.29
N LYS A 45 12.77 -3.00 -6.78
CA LYS A 45 11.77 -2.24 -7.53
C LYS A 45 11.14 -1.11 -6.70
N LEU A 46 10.81 -1.39 -5.44
CA LEU A 46 10.32 -0.35 -4.52
C LEU A 46 11.36 0.75 -4.30
N ASN A 47 12.62 0.39 -4.06
CA ASN A 47 13.69 1.37 -3.89
C ASN A 47 13.92 2.24 -5.14
N GLN A 48 13.81 1.67 -6.34
CA GLN A 48 13.89 2.42 -7.59
C GLN A 48 12.69 3.37 -7.78
N ALA A 49 11.48 2.91 -7.50
CA ALA A 49 10.30 3.76 -7.63
C ALA A 49 10.24 4.87 -6.57
N LYS A 50 10.83 4.66 -5.39
CA LYS A 50 10.84 5.65 -4.29
C LYS A 50 11.48 7.00 -4.66
N ILE A 51 12.45 7.00 -5.58
CA ILE A 51 13.10 8.23 -6.07
C ILE A 51 12.34 8.89 -7.23
N SER A 52 11.30 8.24 -7.76
CA SER A 52 10.50 8.77 -8.86
C SER A 52 9.52 9.84 -8.38
N ASN A 53 9.31 10.84 -9.24
CA ASN A 53 8.21 11.80 -9.13
C ASN A 53 7.04 11.45 -10.08
N ASP A 54 7.16 10.38 -10.87
CA ASP A 54 6.09 9.92 -11.74
C ASP A 54 5.08 9.08 -10.95
N LYS A 55 3.87 9.61 -10.87
CA LYS A 55 2.71 8.93 -10.28
C LYS A 55 2.50 7.53 -10.86
N LYS A 56 2.71 7.36 -12.17
CA LYS A 56 2.50 6.08 -12.85
C LYS A 56 3.50 5.02 -12.40
N GLU A 57 4.77 5.40 -12.27
CA GLU A 57 5.83 4.51 -11.77
C GLU A 57 5.60 4.10 -10.31
N LEU A 58 5.22 5.06 -9.45
CA LEU A 58 4.88 4.78 -8.04
C LEU A 58 3.70 3.79 -7.93
N VAL A 59 2.64 3.99 -8.71
CA VAL A 59 1.45 3.10 -8.71
C VAL A 59 1.78 1.72 -9.27
N ASN A 60 2.57 1.64 -10.34
CA ASN A 60 2.98 0.37 -10.92
C ASN A 60 3.85 -0.43 -9.94
N ALA A 61 4.81 0.20 -9.27
CA ALA A 61 5.63 -0.46 -8.27
C ALA A 61 4.78 -1.03 -7.12
N LEU A 62 3.82 -0.25 -6.59
CA LEU A 62 2.92 -0.70 -5.53
C LEU A 62 2.06 -1.90 -5.96
N LYS A 63 1.58 -1.91 -7.21
CA LYS A 63 0.81 -3.04 -7.77
C LYS A 63 1.68 -4.28 -7.94
N GLU A 64 2.88 -4.13 -8.50
CA GLU A 64 3.76 -5.25 -8.78
C GLU A 64 4.28 -5.93 -7.52
N THR A 65 4.46 -5.19 -6.43
CA THR A 65 5.00 -5.76 -5.18
C THR A 65 3.92 -6.21 -4.21
N GLN A 66 2.65 -5.93 -4.49
CA GLN A 66 1.52 -6.12 -3.58
C GLN A 66 1.44 -7.54 -3.00
N ASN A 67 1.40 -8.56 -3.85
CA ASN A 67 1.22 -9.95 -3.42
C ASN A 67 2.39 -10.42 -2.56
N THR A 68 3.61 -10.06 -2.96
CA THR A 68 4.82 -10.41 -2.22
C THR A 68 4.87 -9.67 -0.88
N THR A 69 4.47 -8.39 -0.80
CA THR A 69 4.44 -7.65 0.48
C THR A 69 3.32 -8.11 1.41
N GLN A 70 2.20 -8.59 0.88
CA GLN A 70 1.07 -9.07 1.68
C GLN A 70 1.37 -10.42 2.34
N ASN A 71 2.12 -11.28 1.65
CA ASN A 71 2.45 -12.62 2.13
C ASN A 71 3.82 -12.70 2.84
N SER A 72 4.65 -11.66 2.71
CA SER A 72 5.98 -11.61 3.31
C SER A 72 5.95 -11.07 4.74
N SER A 73 6.73 -11.71 5.61
CA SER A 73 7.05 -11.22 6.95
C SER A 73 8.20 -10.20 6.95
N ASP A 74 8.74 -9.83 5.79
CA ASP A 74 9.84 -8.88 5.64
C ASP A 74 9.38 -7.45 5.96
N GLU A 75 9.86 -6.93 7.09
CA GLU A 75 9.52 -5.59 7.57
C GLU A 75 10.10 -4.47 6.68
N ASP A 76 11.24 -4.69 6.03
CA ASP A 76 11.83 -3.69 5.14
C ASP A 76 10.98 -3.53 3.88
N LEU A 77 10.47 -4.64 3.33
CA LEU A 77 9.55 -4.63 2.20
C LEU A 77 8.25 -3.86 2.52
N LYS A 78 7.70 -4.02 3.73
CA LYS A 78 6.52 -3.28 4.20
C LYS A 78 6.80 -1.79 4.37
N LYS A 79 7.92 -1.44 5.00
CA LYS A 79 8.34 -0.04 5.18
C LYS A 79 8.54 0.68 3.84
N GLN A 80 9.16 0.01 2.87
CA GLN A 80 9.40 0.59 1.54
C GLN A 80 8.08 0.82 0.80
N LYS A 81 7.12 -0.11 0.90
CA LYS A 81 5.77 0.08 0.36
C LYS A 81 5.10 1.31 0.97
N GLU A 82 5.13 1.46 2.30
CA GLU A 82 4.55 2.61 2.99
C GLU A 82 5.21 3.93 2.56
N GLN A 83 6.54 3.94 2.39
CA GLN A 83 7.27 5.13 1.91
C GLN A 83 6.83 5.55 0.50
N ILE A 84 6.58 4.61 -0.40
CA ILE A 84 6.07 4.90 -1.74
C ILE A 84 4.62 5.39 -1.68
N GLU A 85 3.77 4.80 -0.83
CA GLU A 85 2.40 5.30 -0.60
C GLU A 85 2.42 6.75 -0.08
N ASN A 86 3.33 7.08 0.83
CA ASN A 86 3.54 8.44 1.31
C ASN A 86 4.06 9.37 0.22
N ARG A 87 5.02 8.91 -0.60
CA ARG A 87 5.57 9.70 -1.72
C ARG A 87 4.51 10.00 -2.79
N LEU A 88 3.68 9.01 -3.12
CA LEU A 88 2.52 9.18 -4.00
C LEU A 88 1.57 10.27 -3.47
N GLY A 89 1.33 10.26 -2.14
CA GLY A 89 0.56 11.30 -1.46
C GLY A 89 1.17 12.70 -1.59
N GLN A 90 2.50 12.82 -1.51
CA GLN A 90 3.25 14.08 -1.68
C GLN A 90 3.23 14.60 -3.11
N VAL A 91 3.46 13.74 -4.10
CA VAL A 91 3.44 14.11 -5.54
C VAL A 91 2.08 14.72 -5.91
N ASP A 92 0.99 14.14 -5.42
CA ASP A 92 -0.35 14.69 -5.64
C ASP A 92 -0.55 16.04 -4.92
N GLN A 93 0.01 16.23 -3.72
CA GLN A 93 -0.05 17.52 -3.01
C GLN A 93 0.78 18.61 -3.70
N GLU A 94 1.97 18.28 -4.23
CA GLU A 94 2.80 19.22 -4.98
C GLU A 94 2.13 19.67 -6.27
N LYS A 95 1.46 18.75 -6.99
CA LYS A 95 0.66 19.10 -8.18
C LYS A 95 -0.46 20.09 -7.83
N LEU A 96 -1.20 19.81 -6.76
CA LEU A 96 -2.23 20.72 -6.23
C LEU A 96 -1.65 22.11 -5.91
N ARG A 97 -0.54 22.16 -5.15
CA ARG A 97 0.12 23.41 -4.80
C ARG A 97 0.61 24.17 -6.03
N ARG A 98 1.10 23.47 -7.05
CA ARG A 98 1.57 24.07 -8.29
C ARG A 98 0.43 24.69 -9.09
N ILE A 99 -0.67 23.98 -9.27
CA ILE A 99 -1.87 24.50 -9.95
C ILE A 99 -2.39 25.74 -9.23
N ILE A 100 -2.55 25.65 -7.90
CA ILE A 100 -2.99 26.79 -7.08
C ILE A 100 -2.02 27.97 -7.23
N LYS A 101 -0.70 27.71 -7.21
CA LYS A 101 0.30 28.77 -7.35
C LYS A 101 0.28 29.38 -8.75
N GLU A 102 0.20 28.59 -9.81
CA GLU A 102 0.13 29.07 -11.19
C GLU A 102 -1.11 29.95 -11.39
N GLU A 103 -2.29 29.48 -10.98
CA GLU A 103 -3.54 30.26 -11.05
C GLU A 103 -3.48 31.55 -10.19
N LEU A 104 -2.87 31.50 -9.00
CA LEU A 104 -2.66 32.69 -8.15
C LEU A 104 -1.61 33.67 -8.70
N THR A 105 -0.61 33.18 -9.44
CA THR A 105 0.45 34.02 -10.01
C THR A 105 -0.06 34.76 -11.25
N GLU A 106 -0.91 34.12 -12.06
CA GLU A 106 -1.63 34.77 -13.16
C GLU A 106 -2.53 35.91 -12.66
N LEU A 107 -3.16 35.74 -11.49
CA LEU A 107 -3.95 36.78 -10.82
C LEU A 107 -3.15 38.00 -10.40
N ASN A 108 -1.93 37.80 -9.87
CA ASN A 108 -1.12 38.92 -9.35
C ASN A 108 -0.53 39.78 -10.48
N ASN A 109 -0.42 39.25 -11.69
CA ASN A 109 0.09 39.96 -12.87
C ASN A 109 -1.01 40.71 -13.65
N SER A 110 -2.28 40.53 -13.31
CA SER A 110 -3.39 41.21 -13.97
C SER A 110 -4.04 42.22 -13.01
N GLN A 111 -4.17 43.49 -13.43
CA GLN A 111 -4.86 44.55 -12.69
C GLN A 111 -6.37 44.28 -12.64
N LEU A 112 -6.76 43.25 -11.89
CA LEU A 112 -8.14 42.81 -11.77
C LEU A 112 -8.85 43.56 -10.65
N LYS A 113 -10.09 43.97 -10.90
CA LYS A 113 -10.96 44.55 -9.88
C LYS A 113 -11.19 43.53 -8.74
N PRO A 114 -11.33 43.96 -7.48
CA PRO A 114 -11.48 43.08 -6.32
C PRO A 114 -12.59 42.02 -6.45
N GLU A 115 -13.69 42.32 -7.14
CA GLU A 115 -14.77 41.36 -7.40
C GLU A 115 -14.34 40.21 -8.32
N LYS A 116 -13.54 40.49 -9.36
CA LYS A 116 -13.00 39.45 -10.24
C LYS A 116 -12.03 38.54 -9.49
N VAL A 117 -11.21 39.11 -8.59
CA VAL A 117 -10.29 38.34 -7.75
C VAL A 117 -11.05 37.41 -6.80
N LYS A 118 -12.16 37.87 -6.20
CA LYS A 118 -13.01 37.01 -5.35
C LYS A 118 -13.61 35.85 -6.12
N ASN A 119 -14.17 36.10 -7.31
CA ASN A 119 -14.76 35.05 -8.13
C ASN A 119 -13.73 34.01 -8.54
N ILE A 120 -12.54 34.44 -8.98
CA ILE A 120 -11.47 33.51 -9.36
C ILE A 120 -10.96 32.75 -8.14
N HIS A 121 -10.82 33.40 -6.97
CA HIS A 121 -10.43 32.71 -5.74
C HIS A 121 -11.42 31.60 -5.38
N THR A 122 -12.72 31.87 -5.47
CA THR A 122 -13.78 30.87 -5.28
C THR A 122 -13.68 29.73 -6.31
N GLU A 123 -13.43 30.04 -7.58
CA GLU A 123 -13.22 29.02 -8.63
C GLU A 123 -12.00 28.14 -8.35
N VAL A 124 -10.86 28.72 -7.98
CA VAL A 124 -9.63 28.00 -7.64
C VAL A 124 -9.88 27.05 -6.47
N LEU A 125 -10.58 27.51 -5.43
CA LEU A 125 -10.90 26.69 -4.26
C LEU A 125 -11.91 25.58 -4.61
N ASN A 126 -12.89 25.84 -5.47
CA ASN A 126 -13.79 24.81 -6.00
C ASN A 126 -13.02 23.74 -6.78
N LYS A 127 -12.11 24.13 -7.69
CA LYS A 127 -11.25 23.20 -8.43
C LYS A 127 -10.37 22.38 -7.48
N ALA A 128 -9.75 23.02 -6.48
CA ALA A 128 -8.96 22.34 -5.47
C ALA A 128 -9.81 21.33 -4.67
N GLY A 129 -11.07 21.68 -4.38
CA GLY A 129 -12.06 20.78 -3.80
C GLY A 129 -12.31 19.54 -4.66
N VAL A 130 -12.56 19.71 -5.96
CA VAL A 130 -12.77 18.61 -6.92
C VAL A 130 -11.55 17.69 -6.98
N ILE A 131 -10.36 18.25 -7.14
CA ILE A 131 -9.12 17.47 -7.21
C ILE A 131 -8.89 16.70 -5.89
N THR A 132 -9.19 17.31 -4.75
CA THR A 132 -9.08 16.65 -3.44
C THR A 132 -10.06 15.50 -3.33
N LEU A 133 -11.31 15.68 -3.77
CA LEU A 133 -12.32 14.62 -3.81
C LEU A 133 -11.88 13.46 -4.71
N GLU A 134 -11.41 13.75 -5.92
CA GLU A 134 -10.89 12.74 -6.86
C GLU A 134 -9.73 11.95 -6.26
N LYS A 135 -8.81 12.63 -5.55
CA LYS A 135 -7.72 11.97 -4.85
C LYS A 135 -8.22 11.01 -3.77
N LEU A 136 -9.16 11.46 -2.93
CA LEU A 136 -9.73 10.61 -1.88
C LEU A 136 -10.45 9.39 -2.46
N ILE A 137 -11.17 9.56 -3.57
CA ILE A 137 -11.81 8.45 -4.30
C ILE A 137 -10.74 7.49 -4.85
N ALA A 138 -9.69 8.00 -5.48
CA ALA A 138 -8.60 7.18 -6.03
C ALA A 138 -7.88 6.37 -4.93
N GLU A 139 -7.61 6.98 -3.78
CA GLU A 139 -7.02 6.30 -2.61
C GLU A 139 -7.93 5.18 -2.08
N VAL A 140 -9.25 5.42 -2.00
CA VAL A 140 -10.22 4.38 -1.63
C VAL A 140 -10.22 3.25 -2.65
N GLN A 141 -10.34 3.56 -3.95
CA GLN A 141 -10.31 2.55 -5.02
C GLN A 141 -9.02 1.73 -5.02
N GLN A 142 -7.88 2.38 -4.78
CA GLN A 142 -6.60 1.69 -4.64
C GLN A 142 -6.64 0.75 -3.44
N THR A 143 -7.02 1.22 -2.25
CA THR A 143 -7.09 0.35 -1.05
C THR A 143 -8.08 -0.82 -1.20
N ILE A 144 -9.17 -0.65 -1.96
CA ILE A 144 -10.09 -1.74 -2.34
C ILE A 144 -9.38 -2.76 -3.22
N LYS A 145 -8.68 -2.32 -4.27
CA LYS A 145 -7.85 -3.20 -5.12
C LYS A 145 -6.76 -3.91 -4.31
N LEU A 146 -6.29 -3.26 -3.23
CA LEU A 146 -5.31 -3.83 -2.30
C LEU A 146 -5.91 -4.81 -1.28
N ASN A 147 -7.24 -4.99 -1.24
CA ASN A 147 -7.98 -5.78 -0.25
C ASN A 147 -7.55 -5.53 1.22
N ASN A 148 -7.09 -4.32 1.53
CA ASN A 148 -6.62 -3.97 2.87
C ASN A 148 -7.77 -3.37 3.68
N GLN A 149 -8.50 -4.21 4.42
CA GLN A 149 -9.70 -3.84 5.18
C GLN A 149 -9.48 -2.68 6.18
N LYS A 150 -8.34 -2.64 6.87
CA LYS A 150 -8.02 -1.55 7.81
C LYS A 150 -7.82 -0.23 7.08
N SER A 151 -7.07 -0.24 5.97
CA SER A 151 -6.83 0.95 5.16
C SER A 151 -8.10 1.41 4.44
N ILE A 152 -8.93 0.49 3.94
CA ILE A 152 -10.24 0.82 3.33
C ILE A 152 -11.09 1.61 4.34
N LYS A 153 -11.28 1.10 5.56
CA LYS A 153 -12.06 1.81 6.60
C LYS A 153 -11.50 3.21 6.90
N SER A 154 -10.19 3.34 7.03
CA SER A 154 -9.54 4.64 7.31
C SER A 154 -9.74 5.64 6.16
N LYS A 155 -9.54 5.21 4.90
CA LYS A 155 -9.68 6.07 3.72
C LYS A 155 -11.14 6.43 3.45
N VAL A 156 -12.06 5.49 3.59
CA VAL A 156 -13.51 5.75 3.49
C VAL A 156 -13.96 6.75 4.55
N LYS A 157 -13.47 6.65 5.79
CA LYS A 157 -13.77 7.63 6.84
C LYS A 157 -13.29 9.04 6.46
N LYS A 158 -12.08 9.17 5.89
CA LYS A 158 -11.57 10.47 5.40
C LYS A 158 -12.42 11.03 4.26
N LEU A 159 -12.79 10.20 3.29
CA LEU A 159 -13.68 10.59 2.20
C LEU A 159 -15.04 11.05 2.72
N LYS A 160 -15.62 10.30 3.66
CA LYS A 160 -16.89 10.64 4.31
C LYS A 160 -16.82 11.99 5.03
N ILE A 161 -15.78 12.20 5.86
CA ILE A 161 -15.55 13.48 6.55
C ILE A 161 -15.42 14.64 5.55
N PHE A 162 -14.73 14.44 4.43
CA PHE A 162 -14.58 15.49 3.41
C PHE A 162 -15.93 15.85 2.78
N VAL A 163 -16.71 14.86 2.36
CA VAL A 163 -18.01 15.08 1.69
C VAL A 163 -19.08 15.59 2.65
N GLU A 164 -19.07 15.15 3.91
CA GLU A 164 -20.07 15.54 4.91
C GLU A 164 -19.71 16.83 5.64
N ASN A 165 -18.53 17.41 5.39
CA ASN A 165 -18.16 18.70 5.98
C ASN A 165 -18.94 19.83 5.29
N THR A 166 -20.11 20.12 5.83
CA THR A 166 -21.02 21.17 5.35
C THR A 166 -20.47 22.58 5.55
N ALA A 167 -19.50 22.76 6.45
CA ALA A 167 -18.80 24.04 6.64
C ALA A 167 -17.77 24.33 5.52
N ASN A 168 -17.50 23.35 4.65
CA ASN A 168 -16.61 23.52 3.51
C ASN A 168 -17.41 23.56 2.21
N GLU A 169 -17.83 24.76 1.80
CA GLU A 169 -18.59 24.98 0.56
C GLU A 169 -17.90 24.37 -0.67
N TYR A 170 -16.56 24.43 -0.75
CA TYR A 170 -15.80 23.87 -1.86
C TYR A 170 -15.88 22.33 -1.91
N ALA A 171 -15.97 21.67 -0.75
CA ALA A 171 -16.16 20.22 -0.69
C ALA A 171 -17.58 19.82 -1.12
N GLN A 172 -18.59 20.63 -0.76
CA GLN A 172 -19.98 20.43 -1.23
C GLN A 172 -20.08 20.62 -2.74
N ASN A 173 -19.52 21.71 -3.27
CA ASN A 173 -19.51 21.99 -4.71
C ASN A 173 -18.79 20.87 -5.48
N ALA A 174 -17.65 20.40 -4.98
CA ALA A 174 -16.93 19.28 -5.56
C ALA A 174 -17.75 17.99 -5.61
N TYR A 175 -18.48 17.69 -4.52
CA TYR A 175 -19.33 16.51 -4.46
C TYR A 175 -20.53 16.59 -5.41
N GLN A 176 -21.17 17.75 -5.53
CA GLN A 176 -22.28 17.95 -6.48
C GLN A 176 -21.81 17.81 -7.93
N GLN A 177 -20.68 18.40 -8.29
CA GLN A 177 -20.11 18.28 -9.64
C GLN A 177 -19.77 16.83 -10.05
N LYS A 178 -19.55 15.93 -9.08
CA LYS A 178 -19.27 14.51 -9.35
C LYS A 178 -20.52 13.62 -9.36
N LYS A 179 -21.68 14.14 -8.97
CA LYS A 179 -22.96 13.43 -9.03
C LYS A 179 -23.63 13.51 -10.40
N GLU A 180 -23.39 14.60 -11.12
CA GLU A 180 -23.82 14.83 -12.50
C GLU A 180 -23.02 13.94 -13.48
#